data_AF-A0A8B7DYK7-F1
#
_entry.id   AF-A0A8B7DYK7-F1
#
_cell.length_a   1.000
_cell.length_b   1.000
_cell.length_c   1.000
_cell.angle_alpha   90.00
_cell.angle_beta   90.00
_cell.angle_gamma   90.00
#
_symmetry.space_group_name_H-M   'P 1'
#
loop_
_entity.id
_entity.type
_entity.pdbx_description
1 polymer ?
#
loop_
_entity_poly.entity_id
_entity_poly.type
_entity_poly.pdbx_seq_one_letter_code
_entity_poly.pdbx_strand_id
1 'polypeptide(L)'
;MNQHHPLEPPKPKENSSIEKRCSDCFSVIGRGLPHNCTTGTLRQNLVEVASRDRIAAERVASLTIANKTPSPHGTVRLSQPLGGNRFPVVPGPSSARELFPAVPKLTAQDMVGVQIGTRLSNRGMSKLASSLNQATPLRIVEKNFREKFDSFGKSLSEHFETKAIRDSTKNDDQHPSRLLVFCPDVGSLANHVIKVRNVSGDLLMKIGIDGGSGFLKVSLGIFARNTDSNSPPPKRGLKAAGVKRQLLVAISEDLPESYDNLKSIISSLQLHKLSYIISCDMKVANLVCGLQSHASAHPCSWCDAESKDLSRSGSLRTLGSIRENFLQFQSSGANARRAKDFKNVIHEPIMTLPDDTLILDIIPPMELHLLLGVVNHLYKSLCQIWPAAKEWPAALHIQEQSFHGGQFAGNDCRKLLKNTDRLQSLAEQSSFFLAVPFVETLRHFDSV
;
A
#
# COMPACT_ATOMS: atom_id res chain seq x y z
N MET A 1 -3.35 -97.42 -11.21
CA MET A 1 -3.04 -96.01 -10.93
C MET A 1 -1.57 -95.80 -11.23
N ASN A 2 -1.23 -95.17 -12.35
CA ASN A 2 0.02 -94.43 -12.55
C ASN A 2 0.00 -93.75 -13.91
N GLN A 3 0.55 -92.54 -13.91
CA GLN A 3 0.64 -91.59 -15.02
C GLN A 3 1.48 -92.14 -16.18
N HIS A 4 1.09 -91.79 -17.42
CA HIS A 4 2.02 -91.73 -18.56
C HIS A 4 1.50 -90.74 -19.62
N HIS A 5 2.22 -89.62 -19.78
CA HIS A 5 2.52 -89.03 -21.09
C HIS A 5 3.63 -89.89 -21.76
N PRO A 6 3.97 -89.75 -23.06
CA PRO A 6 3.42 -88.91 -24.15
C PRO A 6 3.23 -89.70 -25.49
N LEU A 7 2.80 -89.02 -26.57
CA LEU A 7 3.44 -89.07 -27.90
C LEU A 7 2.85 -87.94 -28.77
N GLU A 8 3.73 -87.08 -29.27
CA GLU A 8 3.44 -85.88 -30.05
C GLU A 8 2.81 -86.18 -31.43
N PRO A 9 1.84 -85.37 -31.90
CA PRO A 9 1.48 -85.30 -33.31
C PRO A 9 2.50 -84.45 -34.12
N PRO A 10 2.63 -84.68 -35.43
CA PRO A 10 3.78 -84.23 -36.22
C PRO A 10 3.81 -82.70 -36.43
N LYS A 11 5.03 -82.14 -36.42
CA LYS A 11 5.31 -80.74 -36.73
C LYS A 11 4.86 -80.38 -38.14
N PRO A 12 4.15 -79.25 -38.35
CA PRO A 12 4.03 -78.65 -39.67
C PRO A 12 5.38 -78.05 -40.10
N LYS A 13 5.79 -78.34 -41.34
CA LYS A 13 6.95 -77.72 -41.99
C LYS A 13 6.66 -76.23 -42.25
N GLU A 14 7.20 -75.35 -41.41
CA GLU A 14 7.35 -73.94 -41.78
C GLU A 14 8.54 -73.79 -42.74
N ASN A 15 8.25 -73.71 -44.03
CA ASN A 15 9.16 -73.05 -44.97
C ASN A 15 9.02 -71.54 -44.78
N SER A 16 9.72 -70.97 -43.79
CA SER A 16 10.07 -69.54 -43.80
C SER A 16 11.56 -69.41 -44.06
N SER A 17 11.92 -69.27 -45.34
CA SER A 17 13.27 -68.86 -45.71
C SER A 17 13.50 -67.44 -45.17
N ILE A 18 14.14 -67.31 -44.02
CA ILE A 18 14.57 -66.00 -43.50
C ILE A 18 15.50 -65.39 -44.57
N GLU A 19 15.02 -64.36 -45.25
CA GLU A 19 15.84 -63.60 -46.20
C GLU A 19 17.05 -63.04 -45.45
N LYS A 20 18.24 -63.56 -45.75
CA LYS A 20 19.48 -62.99 -45.20
C LYS A 20 19.70 -61.64 -45.87
N ARG A 21 19.84 -60.59 -45.07
CA ARG A 21 20.13 -59.23 -45.55
C ARG A 21 21.51 -58.77 -45.10
N CYS A 22 22.13 -57.92 -45.90
CA CYS A 22 23.35 -57.21 -45.55
C CYS A 22 23.10 -56.32 -44.33
N SER A 23 23.97 -56.39 -43.33
CA SER A 23 23.92 -55.48 -42.16
C SER A 23 24.13 -54.02 -42.55
N ASP A 24 24.93 -53.77 -43.59
CA ASP A 24 25.44 -52.43 -43.90
C ASP A 24 24.57 -51.71 -44.93
N CYS A 25 24.00 -52.44 -45.90
CA CYS A 25 23.16 -51.86 -46.94
C CYS A 25 21.73 -52.40 -47.00
N PHE A 26 21.36 -53.39 -46.18
CA PHE A 26 20.01 -53.98 -46.14
C PHE A 26 19.56 -54.76 -47.40
N SER A 27 20.43 -54.95 -48.39
CA SER A 27 20.17 -55.77 -49.58
C SER A 27 20.04 -57.25 -49.22
N VAL A 28 19.23 -58.02 -49.94
CA VAL A 28 19.15 -59.48 -49.79
C VAL A 28 20.46 -60.13 -50.28
N ILE A 29 21.06 -61.00 -49.46
CA ILE A 29 22.31 -61.71 -49.75
C ILE A 29 22.02 -63.21 -49.93
N GLY A 30 22.55 -63.79 -51.00
CA GLY A 30 22.47 -65.22 -51.29
C GLY A 30 23.52 -65.66 -52.30
N ARG A 31 23.77 -66.97 -52.42
CA ARG A 31 24.69 -67.50 -53.45
C ARG A 31 24.15 -67.13 -54.83
N GLY A 32 24.97 -66.46 -55.64
CA GLY A 32 24.63 -66.05 -57.01
C GLY A 32 23.90 -64.70 -57.14
N LEU A 33 23.62 -63.99 -56.04
CA LEU A 33 22.99 -62.66 -56.11
C LEU A 33 24.04 -61.54 -56.21
N PRO A 34 23.87 -60.56 -57.10
CA PRO A 34 24.75 -59.40 -57.17
C PRO A 34 24.59 -58.54 -55.91
N HIS A 35 25.70 -58.18 -55.27
CA HIS A 35 25.72 -57.36 -54.05
C HIS A 35 26.62 -56.14 -54.24
N ASN A 36 26.03 -54.96 -54.36
CA ASN A 36 26.74 -53.69 -54.42
C ASN A 36 26.49 -52.87 -53.14
N CYS A 37 27.38 -53.01 -52.16
CA CYS A 37 27.24 -52.42 -50.83
C CYS A 37 27.73 -50.97 -50.83
N THR A 38 26.80 -50.03 -51.02
CA THR A 38 27.10 -48.58 -50.93
C THR A 38 26.09 -47.88 -50.02
N THR A 39 26.46 -46.69 -49.53
CA THR A 39 25.52 -45.83 -48.79
C THR A 39 24.31 -45.42 -49.62
N GLY A 40 24.46 -45.33 -50.95
CA GLY A 40 23.35 -45.11 -51.87
C GLY A 40 22.37 -46.29 -51.86
N THR A 41 22.89 -47.51 -51.96
CA THR A 41 22.12 -48.76 -51.87
C THR A 41 21.37 -48.86 -50.53
N LEU A 42 22.03 -48.53 -49.41
CA LEU A 42 21.41 -48.49 -48.09
C LEU A 42 20.18 -47.56 -48.05
N ARG A 43 20.35 -46.32 -48.52
CA ARG A 43 19.27 -45.31 -48.50
C ARG A 43 18.09 -45.76 -49.35
N GLN A 44 18.35 -46.34 -50.52
CA GLN A 44 17.32 -46.84 -51.41
C GLN A 44 16.54 -48.01 -50.80
N ASN A 45 17.25 -48.96 -50.18
CA ASN A 45 16.62 -50.10 -49.50
C ASN A 45 15.79 -49.66 -48.28
N LEU A 46 16.23 -48.65 -47.52
CA LEU A 46 15.46 -48.09 -46.41
C LEU A 46 14.17 -47.39 -46.89
N VAL A 47 14.21 -46.69 -48.03
CA VAL A 47 13.01 -46.11 -48.65
C VAL A 47 12.03 -47.22 -49.07
N GLU A 48 12.53 -48.30 -49.65
CA GLU A 48 11.69 -49.44 -50.04
C GLU A 48 11.04 -50.12 -48.82
N VAL A 49 11.81 -50.35 -47.76
CA VAL A 49 11.31 -50.93 -46.50
C VAL A 49 10.27 -50.02 -45.86
N ALA A 50 10.54 -48.71 -45.75
CA ALA A 50 9.59 -47.75 -45.19
C ALA A 50 8.31 -47.64 -46.04
N SER A 51 8.40 -47.82 -47.36
CA SER A 51 7.23 -47.78 -48.25
C SER A 51 6.26 -48.95 -48.04
N ARG A 52 6.72 -50.05 -47.42
CA ARG A 52 5.88 -51.23 -47.12
C ARG A 52 4.97 -51.04 -45.90
N ASP A 53 5.34 -50.15 -44.97
CA ASP A 53 4.56 -49.83 -43.77
C ASP A 53 4.43 -48.30 -43.63
N ARG A 54 3.24 -47.80 -44.03
CA ARG A 54 2.92 -46.37 -44.00
C ARG A 54 2.98 -45.79 -42.58
N ILE A 55 2.54 -46.55 -41.57
CA ILE A 55 2.52 -46.08 -40.17
C ILE A 55 3.94 -45.99 -39.62
N ALA A 56 4.79 -46.98 -39.92
CA ALA A 56 6.20 -46.94 -39.54
C ALA A 56 6.93 -45.76 -40.22
N ALA A 57 6.67 -45.52 -41.50
CA ALA A 57 7.24 -44.39 -42.24
C ALA A 57 6.84 -43.03 -41.62
N GLU A 58 5.57 -42.86 -41.26
CA GLU A 58 5.07 -41.65 -40.59
C GLU A 58 5.71 -41.45 -39.21
N ARG A 59 5.87 -42.52 -38.42
CA ARG A 59 6.54 -42.47 -37.11
C ARG A 59 8.00 -42.05 -37.21
N VAL A 60 8.73 -42.61 -38.18
CA VAL A 60 10.14 -42.25 -38.44
C VAL A 60 10.26 -40.81 -38.93
N ALA A 61 9.34 -40.35 -39.79
CA ALA A 61 9.31 -38.96 -40.24
C ALA A 61 9.06 -37.99 -39.09
N SER A 62 8.08 -38.29 -38.22
CA SER A 62 7.77 -37.50 -37.02
C SER A 62 8.96 -37.39 -36.07
N LEU A 63 9.61 -38.51 -35.78
CA LEU A 63 10.82 -38.56 -34.95
C LEU A 63 11.97 -37.75 -35.56
N THR A 64 12.15 -37.84 -36.89
CA THR A 64 13.19 -37.10 -37.62
C THR A 64 12.96 -35.59 -37.57
N ILE A 65 11.69 -35.15 -37.61
CA ILE A 65 11.33 -33.73 -37.49
C ILE A 65 11.57 -33.25 -36.05
N ALA A 66 11.17 -34.03 -35.04
CA ALA A 66 11.34 -33.68 -33.62
C ALA A 66 12.81 -33.54 -33.19
N ASN A 67 13.70 -34.36 -33.76
CA ASN A 67 15.12 -34.39 -33.40
C ASN A 67 15.97 -33.37 -34.17
N LYS A 68 15.42 -32.66 -35.16
CA LYS A 68 16.17 -31.65 -35.92
C LYS A 68 15.97 -30.26 -35.34
N THR A 69 17.07 -29.54 -35.14
CA THR A 69 17.04 -28.14 -34.70
C THR A 69 16.37 -27.26 -35.77
N PRO A 70 15.29 -26.54 -35.44
CA PRO A 70 14.64 -25.63 -36.39
C PRO A 70 15.51 -24.39 -36.65
N SER A 71 15.35 -23.79 -37.82
CA SER A 71 15.90 -22.46 -38.14
C SER A 71 15.23 -21.35 -37.31
N PRO A 72 15.77 -20.11 -37.26
CA PRO A 72 15.22 -19.00 -36.47
C PRO A 72 13.73 -18.71 -36.69
N HIS A 73 13.19 -19.08 -37.85
CA HIS A 73 11.77 -18.93 -38.21
C HIS A 73 10.96 -20.24 -38.08
N GLY A 74 11.44 -21.21 -37.29
CA GLY A 74 10.71 -22.45 -36.99
C GLY A 74 10.69 -23.50 -38.11
N THR A 75 11.38 -23.27 -39.24
CA THR A 75 11.41 -24.22 -40.36
C THR A 75 12.46 -25.31 -40.14
N VAL A 76 12.08 -26.58 -40.28
CA VAL A 76 12.94 -27.76 -40.31
C VAL A 76 13.22 -28.16 -41.76
N ARG A 77 14.48 -28.43 -42.12
CA ARG A 77 14.86 -28.80 -43.50
C ARG A 77 15.23 -30.29 -43.62
N LEU A 78 14.49 -31.03 -44.45
CA LEU A 78 14.67 -32.47 -44.69
C LEU A 78 15.43 -32.75 -46.00
N SER A 79 16.24 -33.81 -46.01
CA SER A 79 16.93 -34.25 -47.23
C SER A 79 15.98 -35.07 -48.09
N GLN A 80 16.01 -34.88 -49.41
CA GLN A 80 15.14 -35.60 -50.35
C GLN A 80 15.81 -36.89 -50.86
N PRO A 81 15.05 -37.97 -51.13
CA PRO A 81 15.59 -39.25 -51.61
C PRO A 81 16.39 -39.17 -52.92
N LEU A 82 15.99 -38.30 -53.86
CA LEU A 82 16.62 -38.16 -55.18
C LEU A 82 17.74 -37.10 -55.22
N GLY A 83 18.15 -36.57 -54.06
CA GLY A 83 19.03 -35.41 -54.00
C GLY A 83 18.34 -34.11 -54.42
N GLY A 84 18.99 -32.97 -54.19
CA GLY A 84 18.45 -31.64 -54.50
C GLY A 84 18.24 -30.75 -53.27
N ASN A 85 17.45 -29.69 -53.45
CA ASN A 85 17.17 -28.72 -52.41
C ASN A 85 16.44 -29.36 -51.23
N ARG A 86 16.85 -29.01 -50.00
CA ARG A 86 16.21 -29.55 -48.80
C ARG A 86 14.74 -29.14 -48.74
N PHE A 87 13.88 -30.08 -48.41
CA PHE A 87 12.44 -29.87 -48.28
C PHE A 87 12.12 -29.11 -46.99
N PRO A 88 11.51 -27.91 -47.04
CA PRO A 88 11.14 -27.16 -45.85
C PRO A 88 9.85 -27.71 -45.23
N VAL A 89 9.86 -27.96 -43.93
CA VAL A 89 8.70 -28.35 -43.13
C VAL A 89 8.55 -27.36 -42.00
N VAL A 90 7.37 -26.76 -41.89
CA VAL A 90 6.99 -25.92 -40.74
C VAL A 90 5.99 -26.72 -39.90
N PRO A 91 6.37 -27.18 -38.69
CA PRO A 91 5.39 -27.78 -37.79
C PRO A 91 4.35 -26.71 -37.44
N GLY A 92 3.08 -26.96 -37.74
CA GLY A 92 2.01 -26.05 -37.31
C GLY A 92 1.94 -25.98 -35.78
N PRO A 93 1.52 -24.85 -35.19
CA PRO A 93 1.22 -24.79 -33.78
C PRO A 93 0.16 -25.87 -33.47
N SER A 94 0.38 -26.69 -32.44
CA SER A 94 -0.64 -27.65 -32.04
C SER A 94 -1.90 -26.89 -31.64
N SER A 95 -3.03 -27.19 -32.30
CA SER A 95 -4.34 -26.58 -32.03
C SER A 95 -4.79 -26.71 -30.56
N ALA A 96 -4.21 -27.65 -29.81
CA ALA A 96 -4.40 -27.77 -28.37
C ALA A 96 -3.77 -26.63 -27.54
N ARG A 97 -2.76 -25.91 -28.05
CA ARG A 97 -2.12 -24.79 -27.34
C ARG A 97 -2.87 -23.47 -27.50
N GLU A 98 -3.65 -23.30 -28.56
CA GLU A 98 -4.44 -22.08 -28.81
C GLU A 98 -5.79 -22.08 -28.08
N LEU A 99 -6.40 -23.25 -27.86
CA LEU A 99 -7.67 -23.39 -27.11
C LEU A 99 -7.52 -23.19 -25.59
N PHE A 100 -6.30 -23.25 -25.07
CA PHE A 100 -5.98 -22.93 -23.68
C PHE A 100 -4.95 -21.81 -23.65
N PRO A 101 -5.34 -20.53 -23.80
CA PRO A 101 -4.48 -19.45 -23.35
C PRO A 101 -4.04 -19.81 -21.92
N ALA A 102 -2.73 -19.81 -21.66
CA ALA A 102 -2.17 -20.19 -20.37
C ALA A 102 -3.03 -19.56 -19.27
N VAL A 103 -3.68 -20.38 -18.43
CA VAL A 103 -4.62 -19.93 -17.40
C VAL A 103 -4.06 -18.65 -16.78
N PRO A 104 -4.81 -17.52 -16.79
CA PRO A 104 -4.29 -16.27 -16.24
C PRO A 104 -3.87 -16.54 -14.80
N LYS A 105 -2.55 -16.51 -14.58
CA LYS A 105 -1.97 -16.83 -13.28
C LYS A 105 -2.19 -15.63 -12.39
N LEU A 106 -2.75 -15.83 -11.21
CA LEU A 106 -2.75 -14.79 -10.19
C LEU A 106 -1.29 -14.49 -9.84
N THR A 107 -0.88 -13.26 -10.11
CA THR A 107 0.46 -12.76 -9.80
C THR A 107 0.55 -12.39 -8.33
N ALA A 108 1.76 -12.28 -7.81
CA ALA A 108 2.01 -11.77 -6.47
C ALA A 108 1.47 -10.33 -6.32
N GLN A 109 1.47 -9.54 -7.39
CA GLN A 109 0.87 -8.20 -7.40
C GLN A 109 -0.66 -8.24 -7.24
N ASP A 110 -1.34 -9.17 -7.93
CA ASP A 110 -2.79 -9.38 -7.75
C ASP A 110 -3.11 -9.77 -6.31
N MET A 111 -2.27 -10.65 -5.75
CA MET A 111 -2.39 -11.12 -4.36
C MET A 111 -2.11 -10.03 -3.32
N VAL A 112 -1.23 -9.05 -3.62
CA VAL A 112 -1.09 -7.84 -2.77
C VAL A 112 -2.39 -7.04 -2.76
N GLY A 113 -3.06 -6.90 -3.91
CA GLY A 113 -4.39 -6.29 -3.99
C GLY A 113 -5.42 -7.02 -3.11
N VAL A 114 -5.43 -8.35 -3.16
CA VAL A 114 -6.28 -9.20 -2.29
C VAL A 114 -5.94 -9.00 -0.82
N GLN A 115 -4.65 -8.93 -0.45
CA GLN A 115 -4.24 -8.70 0.93
C GLN A 115 -4.76 -7.35 1.46
N ILE A 116 -4.64 -6.28 0.67
CA ILE A 116 -5.11 -4.93 1.04
C ILE A 116 -6.64 -4.89 1.20
N GLY A 117 -7.37 -5.72 0.44
CA GLY A 117 -8.82 -5.87 0.52
C GLY A 117 -9.28 -6.68 1.73
N THR A 118 -8.61 -7.81 2.00
CA THR A 118 -9.03 -8.82 2.98
C THR A 118 -8.38 -8.68 4.35
N ARG A 119 -7.28 -7.91 4.46
CA ARG A 119 -6.45 -7.76 5.66
C ARG A 119 -5.83 -9.07 6.18
N LEU A 120 -5.67 -10.07 5.31
CA LEU A 120 -4.98 -11.31 5.68
C LEU A 120 -3.50 -11.05 5.99
N SER A 121 -2.97 -11.73 7.01
CA SER A 121 -1.53 -11.71 7.31
C SER A 121 -0.73 -12.35 6.18
N ASN A 122 0.59 -12.13 6.12
CA ASN A 122 1.45 -12.80 5.13
C ASN A 122 1.34 -14.33 5.20
N ARG A 123 1.16 -14.88 6.42
CA ARG A 123 0.89 -16.30 6.63
C ARG A 123 -0.50 -16.69 6.11
N GLY A 124 -1.51 -15.86 6.34
CA GLY A 124 -2.85 -16.03 5.78
C GLY A 124 -2.84 -16.04 4.25
N MET A 125 -2.12 -15.12 3.62
CA MET A 125 -1.94 -15.05 2.17
C MET A 125 -1.18 -16.26 1.62
N SER A 126 -0.15 -16.74 2.33
CA SER A 126 0.57 -17.97 1.97
C SER A 126 -0.34 -19.20 2.01
N LYS A 127 -1.20 -19.30 3.05
CA LYS A 127 -2.20 -20.37 3.15
C LYS A 127 -3.23 -20.28 2.02
N LEU A 128 -3.76 -19.09 1.75
CA LEU A 128 -4.70 -18.86 0.65
C LEU A 128 -4.09 -19.28 -0.70
N ALA A 129 -2.87 -18.85 -1.00
CA ALA A 129 -2.17 -19.22 -2.23
C ALA A 129 -1.96 -20.74 -2.35
N SER A 130 -1.65 -21.41 -1.24
CA SER A 130 -1.53 -22.87 -1.19
C SER A 130 -2.88 -23.55 -1.43
N SER A 131 -3.94 -23.09 -0.78
CA SER A 131 -5.30 -23.65 -0.94
C SER A 131 -5.81 -23.49 -2.37
N LEU A 132 -5.57 -22.34 -3.01
CA LEU A 132 -5.94 -22.11 -4.42
C LEU A 132 -5.21 -23.08 -5.36
N ASN A 133 -3.92 -23.33 -5.13
CA ASN A 133 -3.16 -24.28 -5.94
C ASN A 133 -3.51 -25.75 -5.66
N GLN A 134 -4.05 -26.07 -4.48
CA GLN A 134 -4.51 -27.42 -4.13
C GLN A 134 -5.92 -27.72 -4.64
N ALA A 135 -6.79 -26.70 -4.69
CA ALA A 135 -8.18 -26.83 -5.11
C ALA A 135 -8.34 -27.13 -6.61
N THR A 136 -7.31 -26.88 -7.41
CA THR A 136 -7.36 -27.08 -8.86
C THR A 136 -6.18 -27.91 -9.37
N PRO A 137 -6.39 -28.77 -10.39
CA PRO A 137 -5.30 -29.53 -11.02
C PRO A 137 -4.31 -28.64 -11.78
N LEU A 138 -4.70 -27.39 -12.06
CA LEU A 138 -3.88 -26.37 -12.68
C LEU A 138 -3.34 -25.44 -11.60
N ARG A 139 -2.05 -25.06 -11.71
CA ARG A 139 -1.45 -24.08 -10.81
C ARG A 139 -1.94 -22.68 -11.14
N ILE A 140 -2.82 -22.12 -10.30
CA ILE A 140 -3.43 -20.79 -10.47
C ILE A 140 -2.48 -19.68 -10.03
N VAL A 141 -1.81 -19.83 -8.88
CA VAL A 141 -0.92 -18.79 -8.36
C VAL A 141 0.48 -18.98 -8.93
N GLU A 142 1.12 -17.87 -9.30
CA GLU A 142 2.39 -17.89 -10.00
C GLU A 142 3.52 -18.68 -9.28
N LYS A 143 4.56 -19.02 -10.06
CA LYS A 143 5.77 -19.64 -9.50
C LYS A 143 6.52 -18.63 -8.64
N ASN A 144 7.16 -19.12 -7.58
CA ASN A 144 7.92 -18.32 -6.61
C ASN A 144 7.09 -17.19 -5.97
N PHE A 145 5.77 -17.39 -5.85
CA PHE A 145 4.85 -16.42 -5.24
C PHE A 145 5.37 -15.87 -3.92
N ARG A 146 5.85 -16.74 -3.01
CA ARG A 146 6.29 -16.31 -1.67
C ARG A 146 7.46 -15.34 -1.73
N GLU A 147 8.48 -15.64 -2.52
CA GLU A 147 9.65 -14.77 -2.71
C GLU A 147 9.24 -13.42 -3.33
N LYS A 148 8.41 -13.46 -4.39
CA LYS A 148 7.93 -12.24 -5.04
C LYS A 148 7.05 -11.40 -4.11
N PHE A 149 6.13 -12.04 -3.39
CA PHE A 149 5.25 -11.39 -2.43
C PHE A 149 6.03 -10.76 -1.26
N ASP A 150 7.02 -11.48 -0.72
CA ASP A 150 7.90 -10.96 0.31
C ASP A 150 8.75 -9.79 -0.22
N SER A 151 9.17 -9.83 -1.48
CA SER A 151 9.90 -8.72 -2.13
C SER A 151 9.02 -7.47 -2.26
N PHE A 152 7.73 -7.60 -2.60
CA PHE A 152 6.80 -6.48 -2.58
C PHE A 152 6.64 -5.86 -1.18
N GLY A 153 6.54 -6.69 -0.14
CA GLY A 153 6.45 -6.23 1.24
C GLY A 153 7.69 -5.47 1.74
N LYS A 154 8.85 -5.72 1.12
CA LYS A 154 10.14 -5.07 1.44
C LYS A 154 10.55 -3.99 0.45
N SER A 155 9.72 -3.69 -0.55
CA SER A 155 10.06 -2.76 -1.64
C SER A 155 10.48 -1.35 -1.19
N LEU A 156 10.04 -0.92 0.00
CA LEU A 156 10.38 0.39 0.55
C LEU A 156 11.40 0.33 1.70
N SER A 157 11.89 -0.85 2.09
CA SER A 157 12.71 -0.98 3.31
C SER A 157 14.03 -0.22 3.23
N GLU A 158 14.59 -0.05 2.03
CA GLU A 158 15.81 0.72 1.79
C GLU A 158 15.66 2.22 2.07
N HIS A 159 14.42 2.73 2.11
CA HIS A 159 14.15 4.12 2.46
C HIS A 159 14.10 4.37 3.96
N PHE A 160 14.24 3.34 4.81
CA PHE A 160 14.10 3.47 6.25
C PHE A 160 15.36 3.08 6.99
N GLU A 161 15.65 3.85 8.04
CA GLU A 161 16.74 3.61 8.97
C GLU A 161 16.19 3.48 10.39
N THR A 162 17.02 2.93 11.27
CA THR A 162 16.74 2.86 12.70
C THR A 162 17.77 3.65 13.48
N LYS A 163 17.30 4.37 14.51
CA LYS A 163 18.16 5.16 15.39
C LYS A 163 17.63 5.08 16.83
N ALA A 164 18.54 5.07 17.78
CA ALA A 164 18.22 5.23 19.19
C ALA A 164 17.89 6.71 19.49
N ILE A 165 16.74 7.00 20.07
CA ILE A 165 16.31 8.34 20.49
C ILE A 165 16.13 8.37 22.01
N ARG A 166 16.65 9.42 22.67
CA ARG A 166 16.45 9.62 24.11
C ARG A 166 15.11 10.30 24.34
N ASP A 167 14.38 9.85 25.35
CA ASP A 167 13.16 10.49 25.81
C ASP A 167 13.52 11.75 26.61
N SER A 168 13.23 12.94 26.06
CA SER A 168 13.59 14.21 26.70
C SER A 168 12.77 14.54 27.95
N THR A 169 11.70 13.81 28.23
CA THR A 169 10.80 14.12 29.36
C THR A 169 11.27 13.53 30.68
N LYS A 170 12.31 12.68 30.66
CA LYS A 170 12.82 11.99 31.83
C LYS A 170 14.29 12.35 32.05
N ASN A 171 14.59 12.89 33.23
CA ASN A 171 15.93 13.35 33.61
C ASN A 171 16.89 12.21 34.04
N ASP A 172 16.68 10.98 33.60
CA ASP A 172 17.39 9.83 34.16
C ASP A 172 18.21 9.09 33.09
N ASP A 173 19.52 8.96 33.32
CA ASP A 173 20.45 8.12 32.54
C ASP A 173 20.07 6.62 32.59
N GLN A 174 19.09 6.25 33.43
CA GLN A 174 18.58 4.89 33.60
C GLN A 174 17.51 4.47 32.58
N HIS A 175 16.99 5.37 31.74
CA HIS A 175 15.95 4.99 30.79
C HIS A 175 16.50 4.55 29.43
N PRO A 176 16.00 3.41 28.90
CA PRO A 176 16.47 2.88 27.64
C PRO A 176 16.13 3.84 26.51
N SER A 177 17.11 4.11 25.66
CA SER A 177 16.89 4.79 24.40
C SER A 177 15.75 4.09 23.65
N ARG A 178 14.75 4.85 23.19
CA ARG A 178 13.66 4.30 22.38
C ARG A 178 14.17 4.05 20.97
N LEU A 179 13.56 3.07 20.28
CA LEU A 179 13.85 2.84 18.87
C LEU A 179 13.00 3.79 18.02
N LEU A 180 13.65 4.57 17.18
CA LEU A 180 13.02 5.34 16.11
C LEU A 180 13.25 4.61 14.79
N VAL A 181 12.17 4.26 14.11
CA VAL A 181 12.21 3.84 12.70
C VAL A 181 11.77 5.05 11.88
N PHE A 182 12.59 5.51 10.94
CA PHE A 182 12.32 6.75 10.20
C PHE A 182 12.88 6.73 8.78
N CYS A 183 12.36 7.60 7.92
CA CYS A 183 12.83 7.82 6.57
C CYS A 183 13.73 9.07 6.53
N PRO A 184 15.05 8.93 6.35
CA PRO A 184 15.98 10.06 6.40
C PRO A 184 15.80 11.04 5.23
N ASP A 185 15.34 10.56 4.08
CA ASP A 185 15.00 11.37 2.91
C ASP A 185 13.56 11.12 2.47
N VAL A 186 12.63 11.82 3.13
CA VAL A 186 11.20 11.76 2.82
C VAL A 186 10.92 12.21 1.38
N GLY A 187 11.75 13.07 0.79
CA GLY A 187 11.58 13.53 -0.58
C GLY A 187 11.87 12.45 -1.62
N SER A 188 12.93 11.67 -1.41
CA SER A 188 13.23 10.50 -2.23
C SER A 188 12.09 9.46 -2.18
N LEU A 189 11.60 9.17 -0.97
CA LEU A 189 10.45 8.26 -0.80
C LEU A 189 9.19 8.80 -1.49
N ALA A 190 8.90 10.09 -1.35
CA ALA A 190 7.75 10.73 -2.01
C ALA A 190 7.85 10.59 -3.54
N ASN A 191 9.02 10.87 -4.12
CA ASN A 191 9.26 10.74 -5.56
C ASN A 191 9.12 9.30 -6.06
N HIS A 192 9.63 8.31 -5.30
CA HIS A 192 9.43 6.90 -5.61
C HIS A 192 7.94 6.56 -5.64
N VAL A 193 7.20 6.98 -4.63
CA VAL A 193 5.77 6.70 -4.48
C VAL A 193 4.94 7.40 -5.57
N ILE A 194 5.27 8.64 -5.94
CA ILE A 194 4.61 9.37 -7.03
C ILE A 194 4.75 8.61 -8.34
N LYS A 195 5.96 8.13 -8.65
CA LYS A 195 6.24 7.33 -9.85
C LYS A 195 5.45 6.01 -9.84
N VAL A 196 5.49 5.28 -8.73
CA VAL A 196 4.79 3.98 -8.61
C VAL A 196 3.27 4.15 -8.67
N ARG A 197 2.72 5.20 -8.07
CA ARG A 197 1.29 5.50 -8.09
C ARG A 197 0.85 6.20 -9.39
N ASN A 198 1.78 6.56 -10.27
CA ASN A 198 1.55 7.32 -11.49
C ASN A 198 0.69 8.58 -11.24
N VAL A 199 1.02 9.34 -10.19
CA VAL A 199 0.33 10.58 -9.84
C VAL A 199 1.01 11.74 -10.55
N SER A 200 0.23 12.60 -11.19
CA SER A 200 0.69 13.79 -11.89
C SER A 200 -0.16 15.00 -11.49
N GLY A 201 0.30 16.21 -11.82
CA GLY A 201 -0.37 17.47 -11.53
C GLY A 201 0.28 18.26 -10.38
N ASP A 202 -0.44 19.27 -9.88
CA ASP A 202 -0.04 20.02 -8.69
C ASP A 202 -0.20 19.13 -7.46
N LEU A 203 0.91 18.81 -6.79
CA LEU A 203 0.95 17.86 -5.68
C LEU A 203 1.07 18.60 -4.35
N LEU A 204 0.14 18.30 -3.45
CA LEU A 204 0.21 18.71 -2.06
C LEU A 204 0.76 17.56 -1.21
N MET A 205 1.86 17.82 -0.49
CA MET A 205 2.39 16.91 0.52
C MET A 205 1.81 17.29 1.89
N LYS A 206 1.29 16.31 2.62
CA LYS A 206 0.78 16.50 3.97
C LYS A 206 1.57 15.65 4.95
N ILE A 207 2.18 16.30 5.92
CA ILE A 207 2.87 15.64 7.04
C ILE A 207 1.88 15.52 8.20
N GLY A 208 1.47 14.29 8.51
CA GLY A 208 0.62 14.00 9.66
C GLY A 208 1.45 13.68 10.88
N ILE A 209 1.24 14.37 12.00
CA ILE A 209 1.91 14.09 13.29
C ILE A 209 0.84 13.77 14.32
N ASP A 210 0.95 12.61 14.95
CA ASP A 210 -0.04 12.12 15.90
C ASP A 210 0.59 11.17 16.93
N GLY A 211 0.24 11.36 18.19
CA GLY A 211 0.56 10.45 19.29
C GLY A 211 -0.69 9.71 19.76
N GLY A 212 -0.59 8.40 19.89
CA GLY A 212 -1.72 7.60 20.34
C GLY A 212 -1.43 6.11 20.39
N SER A 213 -2.13 5.41 21.29
CA SER A 213 -2.03 3.96 21.46
C SER A 213 -0.60 3.46 21.70
N GLY A 214 0.22 4.21 22.45
CA GLY A 214 1.60 3.85 22.77
C GLY A 214 2.63 4.17 21.68
N PHE A 215 2.30 4.99 20.68
CA PHE A 215 3.22 5.34 19.60
C PHE A 215 3.14 6.82 19.25
N LEU A 216 4.31 7.42 18.98
CA LEU A 216 4.42 8.70 18.30
C LEU A 216 4.75 8.46 16.83
N LYS A 217 3.94 9.01 15.93
CA LYS A 217 3.99 8.72 14.50
C LYS A 217 4.08 10.00 13.68
N VAL A 218 4.89 9.95 12.63
CA VAL A 218 4.89 10.92 11.55
C VAL A 218 4.55 10.20 10.25
N SER A 219 3.72 10.82 9.45
CA SER A 219 3.15 10.22 8.26
C SER A 219 3.19 11.17 7.07
N LEU A 220 3.25 10.62 5.87
CA LEU A 220 3.23 11.35 4.61
C LEU A 220 1.97 10.99 3.83
N GLY A 221 1.19 12.00 3.46
CA GLY A 221 0.14 11.93 2.46
C GLY A 221 0.53 12.71 1.21
N ILE A 222 0.22 12.15 0.04
CA ILE A 222 0.50 12.75 -1.26
C ILE A 222 -0.82 12.91 -2.01
N PHE A 223 -1.16 14.14 -2.36
CA PHE A 223 -2.44 14.52 -2.94
C PHE A 223 -2.23 15.24 -4.25
N ALA A 224 -2.94 14.85 -5.30
CA ALA A 224 -3.15 15.77 -6.40
C ALA A 224 -4.18 16.82 -5.96
N ARG A 225 -3.82 18.09 -6.04
CA ARG A 225 -4.78 19.19 -5.92
C ARG A 225 -5.69 19.09 -7.13
N ASN A 226 -6.89 18.56 -6.93
CA ASN A 226 -7.92 18.62 -7.96
C ASN A 226 -8.30 20.10 -8.11
N THR A 227 -8.02 20.69 -9.27
CA THR A 227 -8.51 22.01 -9.64
C THR A 227 -10.04 22.05 -9.80
N ASP A 228 -10.68 20.88 -9.88
CA ASP A 228 -12.13 20.76 -10.04
C ASP A 228 -12.80 20.23 -8.77
N SER A 229 -13.28 21.16 -7.94
CA SER A 229 -14.09 20.94 -6.74
C SER A 229 -15.42 20.20 -6.99
N ASN A 230 -15.78 19.94 -8.26
CA ASN A 230 -17.04 19.30 -8.67
C ASN A 230 -16.90 17.90 -9.28
N SER A 231 -15.70 17.31 -9.32
CA SER A 231 -15.55 15.94 -9.80
C SER A 231 -16.08 14.94 -8.75
N PRO A 232 -17.05 14.07 -9.09
CA PRO A 232 -17.56 13.09 -8.14
C PRO A 232 -16.42 12.19 -7.65
N PRO A 233 -16.40 11.82 -6.35
CA PRO A 233 -15.35 10.96 -5.81
C PRO A 233 -15.29 9.68 -6.65
N PRO A 234 -14.08 9.18 -6.98
CA PRO A 234 -13.94 8.04 -7.87
C PRO A 234 -14.78 6.87 -7.34
N LYS A 235 -15.78 6.45 -8.13
CA LYS A 235 -16.74 5.39 -7.78
C LYS A 235 -16.06 4.05 -7.48
N ARG A 236 -14.80 3.87 -7.90
CA ARG A 236 -13.93 2.73 -7.59
C ARG A 236 -12.49 3.23 -7.37
N GLY A 237 -11.98 3.08 -6.15
CA GLY A 237 -10.61 3.44 -5.80
C GLY A 237 -10.45 3.79 -4.31
N LEU A 238 -9.24 3.64 -3.79
CA LEU A 238 -8.90 4.13 -2.45
C LEU A 238 -8.95 5.66 -2.44
N LYS A 239 -9.64 6.26 -1.47
CA LYS A 239 -9.64 7.73 -1.28
C LYS A 239 -8.20 8.23 -1.12
N ALA A 240 -7.84 9.31 -1.82
CA ALA A 240 -6.52 9.94 -1.73
C ALA A 240 -6.14 10.29 -0.29
N ALA A 241 -7.11 10.77 0.51
CA ALA A 241 -6.98 11.08 1.93
C ALA A 241 -7.26 9.90 2.88
N GLY A 242 -7.52 8.72 2.34
CA GLY A 242 -7.77 7.55 3.16
C GLY A 242 -6.47 7.02 3.79
N VAL A 243 -6.61 6.46 5.00
CA VAL A 243 -5.51 5.79 5.74
C VAL A 243 -4.72 4.81 4.88
N LYS A 244 -5.39 4.13 3.93
CA LYS A 244 -4.76 3.16 3.01
C LYS A 244 -3.76 3.76 2.00
N ARG A 245 -3.67 5.09 1.87
CA ARG A 245 -2.71 5.78 1.00
C ARG A 245 -1.67 6.61 1.77
N GLN A 246 -1.83 6.72 3.07
CA GLN A 246 -0.91 7.39 3.97
C GLN A 246 0.28 6.47 4.27
N LEU A 247 1.47 7.04 4.29
CA LEU A 247 2.72 6.33 4.56
C LEU A 247 3.21 6.71 5.93
N LEU A 248 3.68 5.75 6.73
CA LEU A 248 4.43 6.07 7.94
C LEU A 248 5.87 6.42 7.53
N VAL A 249 6.34 7.60 7.93
CA VAL A 249 7.71 8.07 7.65
C VAL A 249 8.55 8.17 8.91
N ALA A 250 7.93 8.22 10.09
CA ALA A 250 8.60 7.93 11.35
C ALA A 250 7.64 7.28 12.35
N ILE A 251 8.16 6.41 13.20
CA ILE A 251 7.43 5.83 14.32
C ILE A 251 8.39 5.51 15.47
N SER A 252 7.97 5.80 16.69
CA SER A 252 8.63 5.36 17.91
C SER A 252 7.61 4.91 18.95
N GLU A 253 7.91 3.81 19.62
CA GLU A 253 7.08 3.23 20.69
C GLU A 253 7.33 3.95 22.01
N ASP A 254 6.24 4.26 22.72
CA ASP A 254 6.21 4.91 24.03
C ASP A 254 7.06 6.17 24.14
N LEU A 255 7.19 6.92 23.03
CA LEU A 255 7.87 8.20 23.01
C LEU A 255 6.84 9.32 23.27
N PRO A 256 7.02 10.13 24.33
CA PRO A 256 6.08 11.20 24.64
C PRO A 256 6.08 12.32 23.59
N GLU A 257 4.89 12.91 23.39
CA GLU A 257 4.74 14.14 22.62
C GLU A 257 5.27 15.34 23.39
N SER A 258 6.57 15.61 23.23
CA SER A 258 7.26 16.80 23.75
C SER A 258 7.93 17.57 22.61
N TYR A 259 8.27 18.84 22.87
CA TYR A 259 8.97 19.68 21.90
C TYR A 259 10.27 19.03 21.41
N ASP A 260 11.15 18.58 22.31
CA ASP A 260 12.46 18.04 21.91
C ASP A 260 12.35 16.68 21.20
N ASN A 261 11.40 15.83 21.62
CA ASN A 261 11.15 14.55 20.96
C ASN A 261 10.65 14.78 19.52
N LEU A 262 9.69 15.70 19.33
CA LEU A 262 9.21 16.09 18.01
C LEU A 262 10.32 16.73 17.17
N LYS A 263 11.13 17.62 17.75
CA LYS A 263 12.25 18.26 17.07
C LYS A 263 13.27 17.23 16.59
N SER A 264 13.59 16.26 17.44
CA SER A 264 14.53 15.17 17.12
C SER A 264 14.03 14.30 15.97
N ILE A 265 12.73 13.94 15.97
CA ILE A 265 12.13 13.19 14.86
C ILE A 265 12.13 14.03 13.58
N ILE A 266 11.59 15.25 13.61
CA ILE A 266 11.42 16.09 12.41
C ILE A 266 12.79 16.43 11.79
N SER A 267 13.80 16.70 12.61
CA SER A 267 15.17 16.96 12.14
C SER A 267 15.76 15.75 11.40
N SER A 268 15.34 14.54 11.75
CA SER A 268 15.79 13.30 11.11
C SER A 268 15.13 13.05 9.74
N LEU A 269 14.04 13.76 9.41
CA LEU A 269 13.24 13.52 8.19
C LEU A 269 13.62 14.41 6.99
N GLN A 270 14.50 15.40 7.18
CA GLN A 270 14.93 16.35 6.14
C GLN A 270 13.77 17.01 5.36
N LEU A 271 12.70 17.41 6.05
CA LEU A 271 11.50 17.97 5.43
C LEU A 271 11.73 19.29 4.68
N HIS A 272 12.83 19.99 4.93
CA HIS A 272 13.21 21.24 4.24
C HIS A 272 13.34 21.09 2.71
N LYS A 273 13.48 19.86 2.20
CA LYS A 273 13.53 19.55 0.77
C LYS A 273 12.15 19.50 0.09
N LEU A 274 11.07 19.67 0.85
CA LEU A 274 9.70 19.48 0.40
C LEU A 274 8.86 20.74 0.64
N SER A 275 7.92 21.01 -0.27
CA SER A 275 6.77 21.86 0.04
C SER A 275 5.72 20.99 0.71
N TYR A 276 5.28 21.36 1.92
CA TYR A 276 4.36 20.56 2.71
C TYR A 276 3.45 21.42 3.59
N ILE A 277 2.33 20.81 3.98
CA ILE A 277 1.49 21.25 5.09
C ILE A 277 1.55 20.23 6.23
N ILE A 278 1.25 20.66 7.44
CA ILE A 278 1.20 19.81 8.64
C ILE A 278 -0.25 19.60 9.07
N SER A 279 -0.60 18.35 9.32
CA SER A 279 -1.88 17.95 9.91
C SER A 279 -1.57 17.32 11.26
N CYS A 280 -1.99 17.96 12.34
CA CYS A 280 -1.77 17.48 13.70
C CYS A 280 -2.97 17.82 14.57
N ASP A 281 -2.92 17.52 15.87
CA ASP A 281 -3.86 18.06 16.84
C ASP A 281 -3.40 19.43 17.36
N MET A 282 -4.23 20.07 18.19
CA MET A 282 -3.96 21.41 18.69
C MET A 282 -2.70 21.46 19.55
N LYS A 283 -2.49 20.43 20.38
CA LYS A 283 -1.35 20.34 21.28
C LYS A 283 -0.04 20.29 20.50
N VAL A 284 0.03 19.41 19.51
CA VAL A 284 1.19 19.26 18.62
C VAL A 284 1.39 20.53 17.81
N ALA A 285 0.34 21.22 17.37
CA ALA A 285 0.47 22.51 16.69
C ALA A 285 1.22 23.54 17.55
N ASN A 286 0.89 23.66 18.84
CA ASN A 286 1.63 24.54 19.76
C ASN A 286 3.08 24.08 19.95
N LEU A 287 3.31 22.77 20.11
CA LEU A 287 4.67 22.23 20.25
C LEU A 287 5.53 22.55 19.01
N VAL A 288 5.03 22.28 17.80
CA VAL A 288 5.76 22.53 16.55
C VAL A 288 6.02 24.03 16.35
N CYS A 289 5.14 24.89 16.84
CA CYS A 289 5.32 26.35 16.84
C CYS A 289 6.17 26.87 18.01
N GLY A 290 6.60 26.03 18.96
CA GLY A 290 7.38 26.45 20.13
C GLY A 290 6.59 27.25 21.19
N LEU A 291 5.27 27.09 21.22
CA LEU A 291 4.35 27.77 22.13
C LEU A 291 4.07 26.96 23.39
N GLN A 292 3.68 27.64 24.47
CA GLN A 292 3.11 26.99 25.66
C GLN A 292 1.73 26.36 25.36
N SER A 293 1.17 25.65 26.36
CA SER A 293 -0.12 24.97 26.23
C SER A 293 -1.28 25.92 25.97
N HIS A 294 -2.43 25.37 25.55
CA HIS A 294 -3.66 26.13 25.30
C HIS A 294 -4.31 26.73 26.57
N ALA A 295 -3.75 26.49 27.77
CA ALA A 295 -4.15 27.16 29.00
C ALA A 295 -3.40 28.49 29.22
N SER A 296 -2.48 28.85 28.33
CA SER A 296 -1.66 30.06 28.43
C SER A 296 -2.43 31.34 28.07
N ALA A 297 -1.78 32.50 28.25
CA ALA A 297 -2.40 33.80 27.96
C ALA A 297 -2.65 34.00 26.46
N HIS A 298 -1.78 33.45 25.59
CA HIS A 298 -1.88 33.51 24.13
C HIS A 298 -1.93 32.08 23.56
N PRO A 299 -3.08 31.38 23.66
CA PRO A 299 -3.16 29.94 23.44
C PRO A 299 -3.25 29.51 21.97
N CYS A 300 -3.52 30.44 21.06
CA CYS A 300 -3.76 30.18 19.65
C CYS A 300 -2.43 29.98 18.90
N SER A 301 -2.35 28.92 18.10
CA SER A 301 -1.19 28.65 17.24
C SER A 301 -1.12 29.58 16.03
N TRP A 302 -2.26 30.14 15.59
CA TRP A 302 -2.37 30.94 14.37
C TRP A 302 -2.29 32.44 14.59
N CYS A 303 -2.66 32.93 15.78
CA CYS A 303 -2.66 34.35 16.10
C CYS A 303 -2.21 34.61 17.54
N ASP A 304 -1.98 35.87 17.86
CA ASP A 304 -1.49 36.30 19.17
C ASP A 304 -2.60 36.82 20.11
N ALA A 305 -3.87 36.46 19.84
CA ALA A 305 -5.01 36.87 20.66
C ALA A 305 -4.84 36.44 22.13
N GLU A 306 -5.30 37.28 23.07
CA GLU A 306 -5.24 36.99 24.49
C GLU A 306 -6.51 36.22 24.92
N SER A 307 -6.34 35.16 25.71
CA SER A 307 -7.45 34.30 26.17
C SER A 307 -8.45 35.02 27.07
N LYS A 308 -8.08 36.17 27.64
CA LYS A 308 -8.94 37.01 28.49
C LYS A 308 -9.76 38.03 27.69
N ASP A 309 -9.38 38.35 26.46
CA ASP A 309 -10.09 39.28 25.60
C ASP A 309 -10.21 38.72 24.18
N LEU A 310 -11.21 37.85 24.00
CA LEU A 310 -11.55 37.27 22.69
C LEU A 310 -12.47 38.17 21.85
N SER A 311 -12.77 39.40 22.31
CA SER A 311 -13.56 40.36 21.54
C SER A 311 -12.77 40.98 20.39
N ARG A 312 -11.43 40.89 20.46
CA ARG A 312 -10.50 41.40 19.46
C ARG A 312 -9.78 40.26 18.77
N SER A 313 -9.67 40.34 17.45
CA SER A 313 -8.82 39.43 16.69
C SER A 313 -7.34 39.74 16.98
N GLY A 314 -6.56 38.68 17.21
CA GLY A 314 -5.10 38.78 17.26
C GLY A 314 -4.49 38.94 15.88
N SER A 315 -3.25 39.43 15.83
CA SER A 315 -2.42 39.43 14.63
C SER A 315 -2.03 38.00 14.26
N LEU A 316 -2.03 37.68 12.97
CA LEU A 316 -1.60 36.37 12.51
C LEU A 316 -0.11 36.15 12.80
N ARG A 317 0.21 34.94 13.24
CA ARG A 317 1.59 34.52 13.49
C ARG A 317 2.25 34.12 12.17
N THR A 318 3.45 34.63 11.96
CA THR A 318 4.42 34.10 11.00
C THR A 318 5.54 33.36 11.72
N LEU A 319 6.30 32.52 11.01
CA LEU A 319 7.50 31.92 11.59
C LEU A 319 8.50 32.96 12.11
N GLY A 320 8.67 34.07 11.39
CA GLY A 320 9.51 35.19 11.80
C GLY A 320 9.04 35.83 13.10
N SER A 321 7.73 36.07 13.23
CA SER A 321 7.16 36.63 14.46
C SER A 321 7.40 35.72 15.67
N ILE A 322 7.36 34.39 15.49
CA ILE A 322 7.63 33.44 16.56
C ILE A 322 9.12 33.43 16.90
N ARG A 323 10.01 33.39 15.90
CA ARG A 323 11.46 33.45 16.09
C ARG A 323 11.87 34.72 16.83
N GLU A 324 11.31 35.87 16.46
CA GLU A 324 11.55 37.15 17.15
C GLU A 324 11.11 37.10 18.62
N ASN A 325 9.88 36.66 18.89
CA ASN A 325 9.39 36.50 20.26
C ASN A 325 10.26 35.53 21.08
N PHE A 326 10.75 34.45 20.47
CA PHE A 326 11.67 33.52 21.12
C PHE A 326 13.01 34.17 21.47
N LEU A 327 13.60 34.96 20.56
CA LEU A 327 14.83 35.70 20.82
C LEU A 327 14.64 36.72 21.95
N GLN A 328 13.52 37.45 21.95
CA GLN A 328 13.19 38.38 23.03
C GLN A 328 13.01 37.65 24.37
N PHE A 329 12.31 36.52 24.37
CA PHE A 329 12.15 35.66 25.55
C PHE A 329 13.50 35.19 26.10
N GLN A 330 14.39 34.70 25.24
CA GLN A 330 15.76 34.30 25.61
C GLN A 330 16.55 35.48 26.19
N SER A 331 16.54 36.64 25.52
CA SER A 331 17.24 37.84 25.99
C SER A 331 16.72 38.38 27.32
N SER A 332 15.47 38.06 27.67
CA SER A 332 14.84 38.42 28.96
C SER A 332 15.18 37.46 30.11
N GLY A 333 16.03 36.46 29.86
CA GLY A 333 16.42 35.45 30.85
C GLY A 333 15.56 34.17 30.84
N ALA A 334 14.77 33.94 29.79
CA ALA A 334 14.02 32.69 29.55
C ALA A 334 13.13 32.22 30.71
N ASN A 335 12.53 33.16 31.46
CA ASN A 335 11.63 32.80 32.57
C ASN A 335 10.24 32.42 32.06
N ALA A 336 9.92 31.13 32.07
CA ALA A 336 8.64 30.59 31.60
C ALA A 336 7.37 31.24 32.21
N ARG A 337 7.44 31.82 33.42
CA ARG A 337 6.30 32.55 34.04
C ARG A 337 6.02 33.89 33.37
N ARG A 338 7.03 34.46 32.71
CA ARG A 338 6.97 35.71 31.95
C ARG A 338 6.79 35.49 30.46
N ALA A 339 6.66 34.24 30.00
CA ALA A 339 6.46 33.93 28.58
C ALA A 339 5.22 34.62 27.97
N LYS A 340 4.21 34.97 28.78
CA LYS A 340 3.06 35.77 28.32
C LYS A 340 3.48 37.11 27.70
N ASP A 341 4.54 37.73 28.21
CA ASP A 341 5.07 39.01 27.71
C ASP A 341 5.66 38.85 26.28
N PHE A 342 5.93 37.61 25.87
CA PHE A 342 6.48 37.19 24.57
C PHE A 342 5.52 36.26 23.83
N LYS A 343 4.22 36.52 23.96
CA LYS A 343 3.14 35.78 23.26
C LYS A 343 3.17 34.27 23.50
N ASN A 344 3.63 33.87 24.69
CA ASN A 344 3.79 32.49 25.14
C ASN A 344 4.73 31.63 24.28
N VAL A 345 5.64 32.25 23.53
CA VAL A 345 6.71 31.54 22.81
C VAL A 345 7.83 31.22 23.79
N ILE A 346 8.20 29.94 23.89
CA ILE A 346 9.26 29.46 24.79
C ILE A 346 10.33 28.63 24.08
N HIS A 347 10.08 28.24 22.83
CA HIS A 347 11.02 27.57 21.96
C HIS A 347 10.99 28.19 20.57
N GLU A 348 12.07 28.00 19.83
CA GLU A 348 12.09 28.24 18.38
C GLU A 348 11.08 27.31 17.68
N PRO A 349 10.40 27.74 16.61
CA PRO A 349 9.56 26.83 15.83
C PRO A 349 10.41 25.70 15.23
N ILE A 350 9.90 24.47 15.25
CA ILE A 350 10.62 23.30 14.70
C ILE A 350 10.78 23.41 13.17
N MET A 351 9.88 24.15 12.52
CA MET A 351 9.85 24.33 11.07
C MET A 351 10.93 25.31 10.60
N THR A 352 11.68 24.93 9.55
CA THR A 352 12.78 25.72 8.98
C THR A 352 12.40 26.43 7.68
N LEU A 353 11.16 26.92 7.58
CA LEU A 353 10.66 27.69 6.43
C LEU A 353 10.94 29.21 6.59
N PRO A 354 10.80 30.03 5.53
CA PRO A 354 11.04 31.48 5.58
C PRO A 354 10.22 32.24 6.63
N ASP A 355 10.73 33.38 7.10
CA ASP A 355 10.15 34.17 8.19
C ASP A 355 8.75 34.75 7.89
N ASP A 356 8.49 35.08 6.63
CA ASP A 356 7.21 35.62 6.15
C ASP A 356 6.12 34.55 6.04
N THR A 357 6.46 33.27 6.21
CA THR A 357 5.48 32.18 6.13
C THR A 357 4.47 32.26 7.27
N LEU A 358 3.18 32.36 6.93
CA LEU A 358 2.09 32.32 7.90
C LEU A 358 1.94 30.91 8.48
N ILE A 359 1.69 30.83 9.78
CA ILE A 359 1.42 29.53 10.42
C ILE A 359 0.16 28.89 9.85
N LEU A 360 -0.83 29.69 9.46
CA LEU A 360 -2.07 29.22 8.85
C LEU A 360 -1.86 28.50 7.51
N ASP A 361 -0.84 28.89 6.74
CA ASP A 361 -0.53 28.28 5.45
C ASP A 361 0.16 26.92 5.61
N ILE A 362 0.88 26.72 6.72
CA ILE A 362 1.58 25.47 7.02
C ILE A 362 0.67 24.52 7.80
N ILE A 363 0.00 25.01 8.83
CA ILE A 363 -0.88 24.25 9.72
C ILE A 363 -2.31 24.74 9.47
N PRO A 364 -3.05 24.16 8.50
CA PRO A 364 -4.43 24.55 8.27
C PRO A 364 -5.30 24.23 9.51
N PRO A 365 -6.43 24.96 9.69
CA PRO A 365 -7.37 24.70 10.78
C PRO A 365 -7.83 23.24 10.82
N MET A 366 -7.77 22.66 12.01
CA MET A 366 -8.08 21.24 12.23
C MET A 366 -9.59 21.03 12.36
N GLU A 367 -10.29 20.88 11.23
CA GLU A 367 -11.75 20.76 11.16
C GLU A 367 -12.31 19.78 12.22
N LEU A 368 -11.73 18.59 12.34
CA LEU A 368 -12.19 17.60 13.31
C LEU A 368 -12.07 18.09 14.76
N HIS A 369 -10.92 18.66 15.14
CA HIS A 369 -10.69 19.11 16.51
C HIS A 369 -11.50 20.36 16.85
N LEU A 370 -11.73 21.25 15.88
CA LEU A 370 -12.62 22.40 16.03
C LEU A 370 -14.07 21.96 16.20
N LEU A 371 -14.55 21.04 15.36
CA LEU A 371 -15.88 20.43 15.48
C LEU A 371 -16.10 19.80 16.86
N LEU A 372 -15.15 18.96 17.28
CA LEU A 372 -15.21 18.30 18.58
C LEU A 372 -15.22 19.33 19.71
N GLY A 373 -14.32 20.32 19.65
CA GLY A 373 -14.18 21.36 20.67
C GLY A 373 -15.45 22.20 20.83
N VAL A 374 -15.94 22.79 19.73
CA VAL A 374 -17.10 23.69 19.74
C VAL A 374 -18.36 22.96 20.20
N VAL A 375 -18.69 21.83 19.57
CA VAL A 375 -19.95 21.12 19.86
C VAL A 375 -19.96 20.58 21.29
N ASN A 376 -18.87 19.93 21.73
CA ASN A 376 -18.83 19.39 23.09
C ASN A 376 -18.81 20.51 24.14
N HIS A 377 -18.10 21.62 23.90
CA HIS A 377 -18.06 22.73 24.85
C HIS A 377 -19.44 23.38 25.00
N LEU A 378 -20.10 23.73 23.89
CA LEU A 378 -21.43 24.32 23.90
C LEU A 378 -22.46 23.39 24.55
N TYR A 379 -22.43 22.09 24.24
CA TYR A 379 -23.33 21.13 24.86
C TYR A 379 -23.10 21.00 26.38
N LYS A 380 -21.84 20.93 26.84
CA LYS A 380 -21.51 20.84 28.27
C LYS A 380 -21.96 22.09 29.00
N SER A 381 -21.69 23.28 28.47
CA SER A 381 -22.14 24.55 29.03
C SER A 381 -23.66 24.65 29.05
N LEU A 382 -24.34 24.17 28.01
CA LEU A 382 -25.80 24.12 27.99
C LEU A 382 -26.35 23.16 29.05
N CYS A 383 -25.78 21.98 29.20
CA CYS A 383 -26.19 21.01 30.24
C CYS A 383 -25.99 21.54 31.67
N GLN A 384 -25.04 22.43 31.90
CA GLN A 384 -24.82 23.06 33.21
C GLN A 384 -25.97 24.00 33.59
N ILE A 385 -26.49 24.76 32.62
CA ILE A 385 -27.59 25.71 32.85
C ILE A 385 -28.97 25.09 32.63
N TRP A 386 -29.05 24.01 31.86
CA TRP A 386 -30.28 23.31 31.50
C TRP A 386 -30.04 21.80 31.37
N PRO A 387 -30.14 21.04 32.48
CA PRO A 387 -29.89 19.59 32.47
C PRO A 387 -30.79 18.79 31.53
N ALA A 388 -31.99 19.30 31.18
CA ALA A 388 -32.88 18.67 30.22
C ALA A 388 -32.33 18.67 28.78
N ALA A 389 -31.29 19.47 28.48
CA ALA A 389 -30.58 19.43 27.20
C ALA A 389 -30.00 18.05 26.87
N LYS A 390 -29.85 17.15 27.86
CA LYS A 390 -29.45 15.75 27.66
C LYS A 390 -30.47 14.93 26.84
N GLU A 391 -31.73 15.38 26.78
CA GLU A 391 -32.75 14.74 25.95
C GLU A 391 -32.46 14.87 24.46
N TRP A 392 -31.77 15.93 24.04
CA TRP A 392 -31.42 16.16 22.65
C TRP A 392 -30.54 15.05 22.04
N PRO A 393 -29.34 14.72 22.58
CA PRO A 393 -28.56 13.59 22.09
C PRO A 393 -29.25 12.24 22.32
N ALA A 394 -29.97 12.08 23.44
CA ALA A 394 -30.69 10.85 23.75
C ALA A 394 -31.76 10.52 22.68
N ALA A 395 -32.49 11.54 22.24
CA ALA A 395 -33.51 11.42 21.21
C ALA A 395 -32.95 11.11 19.80
N LEU A 396 -31.64 11.23 19.62
CA LEU A 396 -30.90 10.85 18.42
C LEU A 396 -30.15 9.53 18.58
N HIS A 397 -30.32 8.83 19.71
CA HIS A 397 -29.56 7.62 20.07
C HIS A 397 -28.05 7.84 20.04
N ILE A 398 -27.62 9.03 20.45
CA ILE A 398 -26.21 9.37 20.57
C ILE A 398 -25.79 9.15 22.03
N GLN A 399 -24.68 8.44 22.23
CA GLN A 399 -24.09 8.24 23.54
C GLN A 399 -22.70 8.88 23.57
N GLU A 400 -22.37 9.48 24.72
CA GLU A 400 -21.02 9.97 24.97
C GLU A 400 -20.05 8.78 25.06
N GLN A 401 -18.86 8.95 24.49
CA GLN A 401 -17.81 7.96 24.62
C GLN A 401 -17.32 7.91 26.08
N SER A 402 -16.97 6.70 26.54
CA SER A 402 -16.37 6.49 27.86
C SER A 402 -14.98 7.13 28.00
N PHE A 403 -14.31 7.41 26.89
CA PHE A 403 -12.98 8.00 26.84
C PHE A 403 -13.03 9.52 27.15
N HIS A 404 -12.04 10.04 27.88
CA HIS A 404 -11.90 11.47 28.25
C HIS A 404 -13.10 12.12 28.99
N GLY A 405 -13.82 11.36 29.80
CA GLY A 405 -14.83 11.91 30.71
C GLY A 405 -16.14 12.34 30.04
N GLY A 406 -16.55 11.63 28.98
CA GLY A 406 -17.80 11.87 28.28
C GLY A 406 -17.67 12.94 27.20
N GLN A 407 -17.55 12.52 25.95
CA GLN A 407 -17.53 13.39 24.77
C GLN A 407 -18.18 12.69 23.57
N PHE A 408 -18.76 13.48 22.66
CA PHE A 408 -19.28 12.98 21.39
C PHE A 408 -18.16 12.79 20.37
N ALA A 409 -18.26 11.73 19.57
CA ALA A 409 -17.37 11.52 18.43
C ALA A 409 -17.65 12.51 17.30
N GLY A 410 -16.76 12.61 16.31
CA GLY A 410 -16.93 13.53 15.18
C GLY A 410 -18.23 13.28 14.39
N ASN A 411 -18.59 12.02 14.15
CA ASN A 411 -19.86 11.69 13.46
C ASN A 411 -21.08 12.09 14.28
N ASP A 412 -21.02 11.92 15.60
CA ASP A 412 -22.10 12.28 16.51
C ASP A 412 -22.25 13.80 16.60
N CYS A 413 -21.14 14.55 16.66
CA CYS A 413 -21.15 16.01 16.58
C CYS A 413 -21.83 16.50 15.29
N ARG A 414 -21.51 15.91 14.14
CA ARG A 414 -22.20 16.25 12.87
C ARG A 414 -23.68 15.91 12.90
N LYS A 415 -24.05 14.79 13.52
CA LYS A 415 -25.45 14.39 13.67
C LYS A 415 -26.21 15.38 14.56
N LEU A 416 -25.58 15.87 15.63
CA LEU A 416 -26.14 16.92 16.49
C LEU A 416 -26.35 18.22 15.72
N LEU A 417 -25.32 18.72 15.02
CA LEU A 417 -25.42 19.97 14.24
C LEU A 417 -26.58 19.94 13.23
N LYS A 418 -26.71 18.84 12.50
CA LYS A 418 -27.83 18.62 11.54
C LYS A 418 -29.21 18.54 12.18
N ASN A 419 -29.30 18.39 13.49
CA ASN A 419 -30.55 18.24 14.25
C ASN A 419 -30.66 19.33 15.35
N THR A 420 -30.11 20.52 15.10
CA THR A 420 -30.23 21.69 15.98
C THR A 420 -31.67 22.18 16.13
N ASP A 421 -32.51 21.99 15.11
CA ASP A 421 -33.96 22.29 15.19
C ASP A 421 -34.64 21.55 16.34
N ARG A 422 -34.20 20.31 16.61
CA ARG A 422 -34.74 19.52 17.70
C ARG A 422 -34.36 20.09 19.06
N LEU A 423 -33.16 20.64 19.19
CA LEU A 423 -32.75 21.36 20.39
C LEU A 423 -33.61 22.62 20.59
N GLN A 424 -33.87 23.36 19.51
CA GLN A 424 -34.75 24.52 19.56
C GLN A 424 -36.17 24.14 19.99
N SER A 425 -36.79 23.11 19.40
CA SER A 425 -38.13 22.69 19.78
C SER A 425 -38.21 22.24 21.25
N LEU A 426 -37.18 21.54 21.76
CA LEU A 426 -37.11 21.18 23.18
C LEU A 426 -37.05 22.42 24.08
N ALA A 427 -36.27 23.43 23.67
CA ALA A 427 -36.15 24.67 24.42
C ALA A 427 -37.47 25.46 24.44
N GLU A 428 -38.17 25.53 23.29
CA GLU A 428 -39.48 26.17 23.16
C GLU A 428 -40.55 25.47 24.01
N GLN A 429 -40.62 24.13 23.94
CA GLN A 429 -41.55 23.33 24.75
C GLN A 429 -41.32 23.50 26.25
N SER A 430 -40.06 23.68 26.65
CA SER A 430 -39.66 23.90 28.04
C SER A 430 -39.66 25.38 28.46
N SER A 431 -40.02 26.30 27.55
CA SER A 431 -39.92 27.76 27.75
C SER A 431 -38.52 28.23 28.21
N PHE A 432 -37.46 27.53 27.80
CA PHE A 432 -36.07 27.83 28.18
C PHE A 432 -35.35 28.64 27.09
N PHE A 433 -35.64 29.93 27.02
CA PHE A 433 -35.11 30.81 25.96
C PHE A 433 -33.61 31.12 26.09
N LEU A 434 -32.97 30.79 27.23
CA LEU A 434 -31.51 30.89 27.38
C LEU A 434 -30.73 29.90 26.50
N ALA A 435 -31.39 28.90 25.92
CA ALA A 435 -30.79 28.00 24.93
C ALA A 435 -30.66 28.63 23.53
N VAL A 436 -31.38 29.72 23.23
CA VAL A 436 -31.42 30.33 21.87
C VAL A 436 -30.02 30.71 21.38
N PRO A 437 -29.16 31.40 22.16
CA PRO A 437 -27.80 31.73 21.70
C PRO A 437 -26.94 30.49 21.40
N PHE A 438 -27.16 29.37 22.10
CA PHE A 438 -26.46 28.11 21.83
C PHE A 438 -26.90 27.52 20.49
N VAL A 439 -28.21 27.50 20.22
CA VAL A 439 -28.78 27.03 18.96
C VAL A 439 -28.26 27.86 17.79
N GLU A 440 -28.30 29.19 17.90
CA GLU A 440 -27.80 30.11 16.87
C GLU A 440 -26.32 29.90 16.62
N THR A 441 -25.51 29.79 17.68
CA THR A 441 -24.06 29.55 17.56
C THR A 441 -23.77 28.23 16.86
N LEU A 442 -24.49 27.15 17.20
CA LEU A 442 -24.33 25.85 16.55
C LEU A 442 -24.72 25.89 15.07
N ARG A 443 -25.79 26.61 14.71
CA ARG A 443 -26.20 26.81 13.31
C ARG A 443 -25.19 27.62 12.52
N HIS A 444 -24.70 28.72 13.08
CA HIS A 444 -23.64 29.51 12.45
C HIS A 444 -22.38 28.69 12.24
N PHE A 445 -21.99 27.87 13.21
CA PHE A 445 -20.85 26.98 13.08
C PHE A 445 -21.04 25.91 11.98
N ASP A 446 -22.23 25.33 11.82
CA ASP A 446 -22.50 24.34 10.76
C ASP A 446 -22.57 24.96 9.36
N SER A 447 -22.79 26.28 9.27
CA SER A 447 -22.89 27.01 7.99
C SER A 447 -21.54 27.43 7.39
N VAL A 448 -20.46 27.33 8.16
CA VAL A 448 -19.07 27.64 7.78
C VAL A 448 -18.37 26.36 7.36
#